data_AF-A0A9W6TCQ4-F1
#
_entry.id   AF-A0A9W6TCQ4-F1
#
_cell.length_a   1.000
_cell.length_b   1.000
_cell.length_c   1.000
_cell.angle_alpha   90.00
_cell.angle_beta   90.00
_cell.angle_gamma   90.00
#
_symmetry.space_group_name_H-M   'P 1'
#
loop_
_entity.id
_entity.type
_entity.pdbx_description
1 polymer ?
#
loop_
_entity_poly.entity_id
_entity_poly.type
_entity_poly.pdbx_seq_one_letter_code
_entity_poly.pdbx_strand_id
1 'polypeptide(L)'
;MSTTKDFNVDQVLSELTLKEKVALLSLHDSWHLTEIPRLSIPAIRLSDGPNGVRGTTFYNGVKSACFSCGTGLGSTWDTELLEKAGHLMSIEARHKGVHCILGPTCNIQRSPLGGRGFESFSEDPYLSGMAAASIVKGIQSGGVAATIKHFVCNDFEDQRNSVNAIVSERALREVNMSQIPRN
;
A
#
# COMPACT_ATOMS: atom_id res chain seq x y z
N MET A 1 -7.41 25.06 13.96
CA MET A 1 -7.46 23.89 13.06
C MET A 1 -6.72 24.28 11.79
N SER A 2 -5.63 23.56 11.48
CA SER A 2 -4.73 23.91 10.39
C SER A 2 -5.45 23.80 9.06
N THR A 3 -5.74 24.93 8.43
CA THR A 3 -6.11 25.01 7.02
C THR A 3 -4.96 24.45 6.21
N THR A 4 -5.08 23.23 5.69
CA THR A 4 -4.24 22.81 4.56
C THR A 4 -4.40 23.87 3.49
N LYS A 5 -3.35 24.64 3.21
CA LYS A 5 -3.31 25.45 1.99
C LYS A 5 -3.67 24.51 0.83
N ASP A 6 -4.57 24.95 -0.04
CA ASP A 6 -4.86 24.20 -1.27
C ASP A 6 -3.55 24.00 -2.03
N PHE A 7 -3.10 22.75 -2.12
CA PHE A 7 -1.93 22.37 -2.90
C PHE A 7 -2.36 22.26 -4.36
N ASN A 8 -2.04 23.27 -5.17
CA ASN A 8 -2.39 23.29 -6.58
C ASN A 8 -1.33 22.56 -7.42
N VAL A 9 -1.66 21.34 -7.84
CA VAL A 9 -0.77 20.47 -8.62
C VAL A 9 -0.33 21.11 -9.93
N ASP A 10 -1.26 21.73 -10.68
CA ASP A 10 -0.97 22.32 -12.00
C ASP A 10 -0.05 23.54 -11.88
N GLN A 11 -0.30 24.39 -10.88
CA GLN A 11 0.57 25.53 -10.58
C GLN A 11 1.98 25.05 -10.23
N VAL A 12 2.10 24.13 -9.27
CA VAL A 12 3.40 23.59 -8.83
C VAL A 12 4.13 22.94 -10.01
N LEU A 13 3.42 22.17 -10.85
CA LEU A 13 4.00 21.52 -12.03
C LEU A 13 4.53 22.51 -13.07
N SER A 14 3.88 23.67 -13.21
CA SER A 14 4.33 24.74 -14.10
C SER A 14 5.58 25.46 -13.57
N GLU A 15 5.73 25.54 -12.25
CA GLU A 15 6.84 26.25 -11.59
C GLU A 15 8.09 25.36 -11.40
N LEU A 16 7.95 24.03 -11.43
CA LEU A 16 9.08 23.09 -11.32
C LEU A 16 10.05 23.21 -12.51
N THR A 17 11.34 23.29 -12.21
CA THR A 17 12.41 23.10 -13.20
C THR A 17 12.45 21.64 -13.66
N LEU A 18 13.06 21.37 -14.82
CA LEU A 18 13.25 20.01 -15.31
C LEU A 18 14.00 19.13 -14.29
N LYS A 19 15.00 19.67 -13.60
CA LYS A 19 15.77 18.94 -12.59
C LYS A 19 14.91 18.52 -11.41
N GLU A 20 14.03 19.40 -10.93
CA GLU A 20 13.12 19.08 -9.83
C GLU A 20 12.03 18.09 -10.27
N LYS A 21 11.52 18.18 -11.50
CA LYS A 21 10.62 17.17 -12.07
C LYS A 21 11.26 15.78 -12.07
N VAL A 22 12.51 15.69 -12.55
CA VAL A 22 13.26 14.43 -12.55
C VAL A 22 13.49 13.92 -11.13
N ALA A 23 13.82 14.80 -10.18
CA ALA A 23 14.07 14.41 -8.79
C ALA A 23 12.83 13.85 -8.08
N LEU A 24 11.62 14.26 -8.48
CA LEU A 24 10.35 13.73 -7.96
C LEU A 24 9.98 12.34 -8.49
N LEU A 25 10.70 11.80 -9.50
CA LEU A 25 10.43 10.48 -10.08
C LEU A 25 11.10 9.32 -9.32
N SER A 26 11.91 9.62 -8.30
CA SER A 26 12.60 8.64 -7.48
C SER A 26 12.48 9.01 -6.00
N LEU A 27 12.69 8.02 -5.14
CA LEU A 27 12.81 8.28 -3.71
C LEU A 27 14.11 9.03 -3.40
N HIS A 28 14.07 9.88 -2.38
CA HIS A 28 15.26 10.54 -1.82
C HIS A 28 16.14 9.55 -1.03
N ASP A 29 15.48 8.66 -0.28
CA ASP A 29 16.09 7.53 0.42
C ASP A 29 15.13 6.33 0.38
N SER A 30 15.39 5.25 1.13
CA SER A 30 14.55 4.05 1.10
C SER A 30 13.08 4.27 1.48
N TRP A 31 12.73 5.37 2.15
CA TRP A 31 11.40 5.59 2.74
C TRP A 31 10.81 6.98 2.51
N HIS A 32 11.52 7.91 1.87
CA HIS A 32 11.02 9.28 1.69
C HIS A 32 10.97 9.69 0.21
N LEU A 33 9.85 10.31 -0.19
CA LEU A 33 9.77 11.05 -1.45
C LEU A 33 10.61 12.33 -1.35
N THR A 34 11.14 12.77 -2.49
CA THR A 34 11.94 14.01 -2.61
C THR A 34 11.11 15.24 -2.25
N GLU A 35 11.67 16.13 -1.44
CA GLU A 35 11.08 17.44 -1.11
C GLU A 35 11.56 18.55 -2.05
N ILE A 36 10.72 19.57 -2.25
CA ILE A 36 11.06 20.80 -2.99
C ILE A 36 10.65 22.00 -2.14
N PRO A 37 11.52 22.46 -1.20
CA PRO A 37 11.14 23.46 -0.20
C PRO A 37 10.69 24.80 -0.79
N ARG A 38 11.29 25.25 -1.91
CA ARG A 38 10.91 26.53 -2.54
C ARG A 38 9.46 26.57 -3.03
N LEU A 39 8.88 25.40 -3.33
CA LEU A 39 7.50 25.22 -3.78
C LEU A 39 6.60 24.65 -2.67
N SER A 40 7.08 24.62 -1.42
CA SER A 40 6.35 24.05 -0.29
C SER A 40 5.94 22.57 -0.50
N ILE A 41 6.72 21.80 -1.26
CA ILE A 41 6.52 20.35 -1.39
C ILE A 41 7.30 19.66 -0.26
N PRO A 42 6.62 19.04 0.73
CA PRO A 42 7.30 18.36 1.83
C PRO A 42 7.81 16.97 1.40
N ALA A 43 8.77 16.43 2.16
CA ALA A 43 9.13 15.02 2.06
C ALA A 43 7.96 14.16 2.56
N ILE A 44 7.56 13.17 1.77
CA ILE A 44 6.49 12.23 2.12
C ILE A 44 7.13 10.93 2.60
N ARG A 45 6.87 10.56 3.86
CA ARG A 45 7.35 9.31 4.46
C ARG A 45 6.43 8.14 4.13
N LEU A 46 7.02 7.07 3.61
CA LEU A 46 6.42 5.77 3.34
C LEU A 46 6.85 4.76 4.40
N SER A 47 6.04 3.73 4.62
CA SER A 47 6.46 2.59 5.45
C SER A 47 5.67 1.32 5.09
N ASP A 48 6.32 0.16 5.18
CA ASP A 48 5.58 -1.11 5.22
C ASP A 48 4.67 -1.16 6.46
N GLY A 49 3.55 -1.86 6.42
CA GLY A 49 3.04 -2.72 5.36
C GLY A 49 1.68 -3.33 5.74
N PRO A 50 1.29 -4.48 5.17
CA PRO A 50 -0.11 -4.90 5.13
C PRO A 50 -0.70 -5.40 6.46
N ASN A 51 0.12 -5.63 7.50
CA ASN A 51 -0.33 -6.06 8.82
C ASN A 51 0.26 -5.22 9.97
N GLY A 52 0.54 -3.94 9.70
CA GLY A 52 1.07 -3.00 10.70
C GLY A 52 2.11 -2.07 10.11
N VAL A 53 2.53 -1.04 10.86
CA VAL A 53 3.42 0.01 10.33
C VAL A 53 4.82 -0.13 10.93
N ARG A 54 5.80 -0.60 10.18
CA ARG A 54 7.15 -0.88 10.73
C ARG A 54 7.90 0.40 11.10
N GLY A 55 7.75 1.46 10.32
CA GLY A 55 8.61 2.65 10.34
C GLY A 55 9.76 2.58 9.34
N THR A 56 10.83 3.33 9.60
CA THR A 56 11.95 3.56 8.66
C THR A 56 13.16 2.67 8.91
N THR A 57 13.19 1.90 9.99
CA THR A 57 14.32 1.03 10.34
C THR A 57 13.86 -0.37 10.69
N PHE A 58 14.67 -1.36 10.29
CA PHE A 58 14.47 -2.76 10.69
C PHE A 58 15.16 -3.05 12.02
N TYR A 59 16.44 -2.69 12.12
CA TYR A 59 17.23 -2.84 13.34
C TYR A 59 16.97 -1.67 14.29
N ASN A 60 16.74 -1.98 15.57
CA ASN A 60 16.45 -0.99 16.62
C ASN A 60 15.29 -0.03 16.26
N GLY A 61 14.26 -0.56 15.58
CA GLY A 61 13.09 0.20 15.17
C GLY A 61 12.12 0.52 16.31
N VAL A 62 11.31 1.56 16.11
CA VAL A 62 10.25 1.93 17.07
C VAL A 62 9.16 0.86 17.05
N LYS A 63 8.86 0.29 18.22
CA LYS A 63 7.80 -0.74 18.40
C LYS A 63 6.49 -0.33 17.74
N SER A 64 5.78 -1.29 17.18
CA SER A 64 4.54 -1.08 16.43
C SER A 64 3.52 -2.16 16.74
N ALA A 65 2.24 -1.89 16.48
CA ALA A 65 1.21 -2.91 16.51
C ALA A 65 1.36 -3.86 15.31
N CYS A 66 1.41 -5.17 15.59
CA CYS A 66 1.38 -6.23 14.60
C CYS A 66 -0.03 -6.84 14.57
N PHE A 67 -0.69 -6.76 13.42
CA PHE A 67 -2.02 -7.31 13.18
C PHE A 67 -1.90 -8.75 12.68
N SER A 68 -3.03 -9.46 12.65
CA SER A 68 -3.10 -10.76 11.96
C SER A 68 -2.65 -10.64 10.50
N CYS A 69 -2.03 -11.70 9.97
CA CYS A 69 -1.63 -11.75 8.57
C CYS A 69 -2.84 -11.66 7.62
N GLY A 70 -2.60 -11.37 6.34
CA GLY A 70 -3.66 -11.14 5.34
C GLY A 70 -4.67 -12.28 5.25
N THR A 71 -4.21 -13.54 5.20
CA THR A 71 -5.10 -14.72 5.17
C THR A 71 -5.93 -14.86 6.45
N GLY A 72 -5.35 -14.52 7.61
CA GLY A 72 -6.07 -14.49 8.88
C GLY A 72 -7.14 -13.38 8.92
N LEU A 73 -6.81 -12.20 8.41
CA LEU A 73 -7.75 -11.09 8.27
C LEU A 73 -8.87 -11.43 7.28
N GLY A 74 -8.54 -11.99 6.11
CA GLY A 74 -9.52 -12.40 5.10
C GLY A 74 -10.47 -13.49 5.61
N SER A 75 -9.97 -14.38 6.46
CA SER A 75 -10.77 -15.45 7.08
C SER A 75 -11.87 -14.95 8.04
N THR A 76 -11.87 -13.66 8.38
CA THR A 76 -12.95 -13.07 9.20
C THR A 76 -14.25 -12.88 8.42
N TRP A 77 -14.18 -12.71 7.10
CA TRP A 77 -15.32 -12.33 6.24
C TRP A 77 -16.09 -11.10 6.75
N ASP A 78 -15.41 -10.19 7.46
CA ASP A 78 -16.02 -9.05 8.16
C ASP A 78 -15.40 -7.74 7.67
N THR A 79 -16.10 -7.06 6.74
CA THR A 79 -15.64 -5.80 6.16
C THR A 79 -15.58 -4.67 7.18
N GLU A 80 -16.44 -4.66 8.20
CA GLU A 80 -16.44 -3.64 9.24
C GLU A 80 -15.22 -3.79 10.15
N LEU A 81 -14.89 -5.03 10.52
CA LEU A 81 -13.68 -5.34 11.29
C LEU A 81 -12.42 -5.00 10.51
N LEU A 82 -12.39 -5.27 9.20
CA LEU A 82 -11.28 -4.91 8.32
C LEU A 82 -11.12 -3.39 8.17
N GLU A 83 -12.21 -2.65 8.02
CA GLU A 83 -12.17 -1.18 8.01
C GLU A 83 -11.64 -0.63 9.33
N LYS A 84 -12.07 -1.19 10.46
CA LYS A 84 -11.54 -0.85 11.79
C LYS A 84 -10.05 -1.16 11.92
N ALA A 85 -9.60 -2.31 11.41
CA ALA A 85 -8.18 -2.65 11.39
C ALA A 85 -7.37 -1.64 10.57
N GLY A 86 -7.85 -1.27 9.38
CA GLY A 86 -7.24 -0.23 8.55
C GLY A 86 -7.18 1.13 9.26
N HIS A 87 -8.25 1.52 9.96
CA HIS A 87 -8.25 2.75 10.75
C HIS A 87 -7.19 2.72 11.87
N LEU A 88 -7.06 1.61 12.59
CA LEU A 88 -6.01 1.46 13.61
C LEU A 88 -4.60 1.52 13.00
N MET A 89 -4.39 0.95 11.81
CA MET A 89 -3.12 1.08 11.08
C MET A 89 -2.80 2.55 10.74
N SER A 90 -3.82 3.36 10.42
CA SER A 90 -3.63 4.81 10.16
C SER A 90 -3.16 5.56 11.41
N ILE A 91 -3.64 5.19 12.59
CA ILE A 91 -3.21 5.78 13.87
C ILE A 91 -1.74 5.45 14.14
N GLU A 92 -1.35 4.18 13.95
CA GLU A 92 0.05 3.75 14.05
C GLU A 92 0.96 4.48 13.05
N ALA A 93 0.50 4.67 11.80
CA ALA A 93 1.24 5.44 10.81
C ALA A 93 1.46 6.88 11.25
N ARG A 94 0.41 7.56 11.73
CA ARG A 94 0.52 8.95 12.21
C ARG A 94 1.44 9.08 13.41
N HIS A 95 1.40 8.15 14.37
CA HIS A 95 2.34 8.12 15.49
C HIS A 95 3.80 8.00 15.04
N LYS A 96 4.05 7.39 13.88
CA LYS A 96 5.39 7.26 13.28
C LYS A 96 5.72 8.33 12.24
N GLY A 97 4.84 9.32 12.05
CA GLY A 97 4.98 10.36 11.01
C GLY A 97 4.97 9.79 9.59
N VAL A 98 4.32 8.65 9.37
CA VAL A 98 4.15 7.99 8.07
C VAL A 98 2.91 8.55 7.39
N HIS A 99 3.05 8.88 6.11
CA HIS A 99 2.01 9.49 5.28
C HIS A 99 1.36 8.47 4.33
N CYS A 100 2.09 7.40 4.00
CA CYS A 100 1.61 6.34 3.12
C CYS A 100 2.05 4.96 3.62
N ILE A 101 1.08 4.06 3.80
CA ILE A 101 1.32 2.66 4.15
C ILE A 101 1.48 1.85 2.86
N LEU A 102 2.55 1.07 2.77
CA LEU A 102 2.81 0.16 1.66
C LEU A 102 1.99 -1.13 1.82
N GLY A 103 0.67 -1.02 1.76
CA GLY A 103 -0.29 -2.11 1.85
C GLY A 103 -1.73 -1.61 1.62
N PRO A 104 -2.71 -2.52 1.51
CA PRO A 104 -2.61 -3.96 1.73
C PRO A 104 -1.98 -4.75 0.56
N THR A 105 -1.63 -6.00 0.82
CA THR A 105 -1.21 -6.94 -0.23
C THR A 105 -2.40 -7.80 -0.66
N CYS A 106 -2.64 -7.95 -1.96
CA CYS A 106 -3.79 -8.67 -2.52
C CYS A 106 -3.43 -9.46 -3.79
N ASN A 107 -2.27 -10.12 -3.80
CA ASN A 107 -1.96 -11.13 -4.80
C ASN A 107 -2.80 -12.40 -4.56
N ILE A 108 -2.94 -13.26 -5.56
CA ILE A 108 -3.82 -14.44 -5.48
C ILE A 108 -3.01 -15.68 -5.14
N GLN A 109 -3.45 -16.44 -4.13
CA GLN A 109 -2.82 -17.72 -3.76
C GLN A 109 -3.21 -18.83 -4.75
N ARG A 110 -2.72 -18.74 -6.00
CA ARG A 110 -2.88 -19.78 -7.03
C ARG A 110 -2.32 -21.14 -6.60
N SER A 111 -1.34 -21.12 -5.72
CA SER A 111 -0.67 -22.29 -5.14
C SER A 111 -0.48 -22.06 -3.64
N PRO A 112 -0.61 -23.11 -2.80
CA PRO A 112 -0.37 -23.00 -1.37
C PRO A 112 1.11 -22.78 -1.01
N LEU A 113 2.03 -22.90 -1.97
CA LEU A 113 3.49 -22.83 -1.75
C LEU A 113 4.08 -21.44 -1.94
N GLY A 114 3.27 -20.43 -2.27
CA GLY A 114 3.75 -19.05 -2.44
C GLY A 114 4.35 -18.50 -1.14
N GLY A 115 5.61 -18.07 -1.17
CA GLY A 115 6.33 -17.59 0.03
C GLY A 115 5.68 -16.38 0.72
N ARG A 116 4.86 -15.61 0.00
CA ARG A 116 4.07 -14.47 0.51
C ARG A 116 2.56 -14.72 0.51
N GLY A 117 2.14 -15.99 0.39
CA GLY A 117 0.73 -16.36 0.42
C GLY A 117 0.03 -15.88 1.70
N PHE A 118 0.72 -15.93 2.85
CA PHE A 118 0.19 -15.45 4.13
C PHE A 118 -0.12 -13.94 4.15
N GLU A 119 0.55 -13.15 3.31
CA GLU A 119 0.52 -11.69 3.32
C GLU A 119 -0.71 -11.14 2.57
N SER A 120 -1.23 -11.89 1.59
CA SER A 120 -2.45 -11.57 0.84
C SER A 120 -3.70 -12.20 1.48
N PHE A 121 -4.89 -11.87 0.99
CA PHE A 121 -6.16 -12.21 1.67
C PHE A 121 -6.73 -13.61 1.33
N SER A 122 -6.96 -13.92 0.07
CA SER A 122 -7.67 -15.14 -0.34
C SER A 122 -7.39 -15.52 -1.79
N GLU A 123 -7.52 -16.82 -2.11
CA GLU A 123 -7.55 -17.32 -3.48
C GLU A 123 -8.80 -16.85 -4.24
N ASP A 124 -9.87 -16.49 -3.52
CA ASP A 124 -11.08 -15.92 -4.10
C ASP A 124 -10.91 -14.41 -4.37
N PRO A 125 -11.08 -13.96 -5.62
CA PRO A 125 -10.86 -12.56 -5.97
C PRO A 125 -11.87 -11.60 -5.35
N TYR A 126 -13.11 -12.05 -5.12
CA TYR A 126 -14.16 -11.19 -4.56
C TYR A 126 -13.86 -10.88 -3.09
N LEU A 127 -13.56 -11.90 -2.30
CA LEU A 127 -13.12 -11.74 -0.91
C LEU A 127 -11.84 -10.90 -0.83
N SER A 128 -10.86 -11.16 -1.68
CA SER A 128 -9.62 -10.37 -1.72
C SER A 128 -9.88 -8.90 -2.05
N GLY A 129 -10.78 -8.61 -2.99
CA GLY A 129 -11.17 -7.25 -3.34
C GLY A 129 -11.93 -6.53 -2.23
N MET A 130 -12.91 -7.19 -1.61
CA MET A 130 -13.67 -6.61 -0.50
C MET A 130 -12.79 -6.36 0.73
N ALA A 131 -11.87 -7.27 1.03
CA ALA A 131 -10.93 -7.12 2.13
C ALA A 131 -9.95 -5.96 1.88
N ALA A 132 -9.37 -5.90 0.67
CA ALA A 132 -8.48 -4.81 0.28
C ALA A 132 -9.19 -3.45 0.34
N ALA A 133 -10.39 -3.35 -0.23
CA ALA A 133 -11.20 -2.12 -0.21
C ALA A 133 -11.51 -1.64 1.23
N SER A 134 -11.88 -2.57 2.11
CA SER A 134 -12.20 -2.26 3.51
C SER A 134 -10.99 -1.74 4.27
N ILE A 135 -9.83 -2.41 4.15
CA ILE A 135 -8.58 -1.96 4.77
C ILE A 135 -8.15 -0.59 4.22
N VAL A 136 -8.22 -0.40 2.90
CA VAL A 136 -7.89 0.87 2.23
C VAL A 136 -8.78 2.01 2.73
N LYS A 137 -10.09 1.79 2.79
CA LYS A 137 -11.06 2.76 3.34
C LYS A 137 -10.73 3.11 4.78
N GLY A 138 -10.42 2.11 5.60
CA GLY A 138 -9.99 2.30 6.98
C GLY A 138 -8.73 3.16 7.09
N ILE A 139 -7.68 2.82 6.34
CA ILE A 139 -6.40 3.57 6.33
C ILE A 139 -6.65 5.03 5.90
N GLN A 140 -7.36 5.23 4.80
CA GLN A 140 -7.61 6.56 4.23
C GLN A 140 -8.53 7.42 5.09
N SER A 141 -9.43 6.82 5.87
CA SER A 141 -10.26 7.55 6.85
C SER A 141 -9.43 8.30 7.90
N GLY A 142 -8.21 7.83 8.19
CA GLY A 142 -7.28 8.47 9.12
C GLY A 142 -6.40 9.58 8.51
N GLY A 143 -6.56 9.87 7.22
CA GLY A 143 -5.73 10.83 6.48
C GLY A 143 -4.35 10.29 6.11
N VAL A 144 -4.21 8.96 5.98
CA VAL A 144 -2.98 8.27 5.54
C VAL A 144 -3.27 7.60 4.20
N ALA A 145 -2.34 7.68 3.25
CA ALA A 145 -2.50 7.00 1.97
C ALA A 145 -2.27 5.48 2.12
N ALA A 146 -2.99 4.69 1.32
CA ALA A 146 -2.78 3.25 1.19
C ALA A 146 -2.13 2.93 -0.16
N THR A 147 -1.41 1.82 -0.26
CA THR A 147 -0.77 1.35 -1.48
C THR A 147 -1.10 -0.13 -1.69
N ILE A 148 -2.11 -0.40 -2.51
CA ILE A 148 -2.44 -1.76 -2.91
C ILE A 148 -1.26 -2.37 -3.67
N LYS A 149 -0.84 -3.58 -3.30
CA LYS A 149 0.31 -4.27 -3.91
C LYS A 149 0.10 -5.78 -4.05
N HIS A 150 0.80 -6.48 -4.94
CA HIS A 150 1.68 -6.00 -6.01
C HIS A 150 0.94 -6.18 -7.32
N PHE A 151 0.71 -5.08 -8.04
CA PHE A 151 0.03 -5.10 -9.32
C PHE A 151 1.00 -5.56 -10.42
N VAL A 152 0.87 -6.74 -11.03
CA VAL A 152 -0.10 -7.84 -10.80
C VAL A 152 0.58 -9.20 -11.03
N CYS A 153 -0.06 -10.31 -10.64
CA CYS A 153 0.43 -11.69 -10.84
C CYS A 153 1.77 -12.02 -10.13
N ASN A 154 2.10 -11.31 -9.05
CA ASN A 154 3.24 -11.64 -8.20
C ASN A 154 2.83 -12.71 -7.16
N ASP A 155 2.50 -13.90 -7.64
CA ASP A 155 1.82 -14.94 -6.85
C ASP A 155 2.78 -15.97 -6.22
N PHE A 156 4.08 -15.89 -6.54
CA PHE A 156 5.14 -16.74 -5.98
C PHE A 156 6.49 -16.00 -5.95
N GLU A 157 7.39 -16.44 -5.08
CA GLU A 157 8.64 -15.70 -4.81
C GLU A 157 9.83 -16.17 -5.65
N ASP A 158 9.80 -17.40 -6.16
CA ASP A 158 10.92 -17.94 -6.94
C ASP A 158 11.16 -17.06 -8.16
N GLN A 159 12.38 -16.52 -8.25
CA GLN A 159 12.81 -15.66 -9.35
C GLN A 159 11.84 -14.51 -9.67
N ARG A 160 11.12 -13.96 -8.67
CA ARG A 160 10.10 -12.91 -8.85
C ARG A 160 10.56 -11.66 -9.62
N ASN A 161 11.87 -11.40 -9.67
CA ASN A 161 12.46 -10.27 -10.41
C ASN A 161 12.73 -10.58 -11.91
N SER A 162 12.58 -11.83 -12.34
CA SER A 162 12.90 -12.26 -13.71
C SER A 162 11.85 -13.19 -14.34
N VAL A 163 10.93 -13.72 -13.54
CA VAL A 163 9.89 -14.62 -14.03
C VAL A 163 8.85 -13.88 -14.89
N ASN A 164 8.39 -14.54 -15.95
CA ASN A 164 7.30 -14.05 -16.79
C ASN A 164 6.03 -14.86 -16.50
N ALA A 165 5.05 -14.23 -15.84
CA ALA A 165 3.76 -14.86 -15.57
C ALA A 165 2.90 -14.89 -16.85
N ILE A 166 2.85 -16.06 -17.51
CA ILE A 166 2.02 -16.28 -18.70
C ILE A 166 0.59 -16.62 -18.25
N VAL A 167 -0.35 -15.71 -18.49
CA VAL A 167 -1.75 -15.83 -18.07
C VAL A 167 -2.67 -15.47 -19.23
N SER A 168 -3.80 -16.16 -19.36
CA SER A 168 -4.82 -15.80 -20.36
C SER A 168 -5.54 -14.51 -19.95
N GLU A 169 -6.00 -13.73 -20.92
CA GLU A 169 -6.77 -12.50 -20.64
C GLU A 169 -7.95 -12.77 -19.69
N ARG A 170 -8.65 -13.89 -19.87
CA ARG A 170 -9.76 -14.26 -18.99
C ARG A 170 -9.30 -14.43 -17.54
N ALA A 171 -8.27 -15.22 -17.29
CA ALA A 171 -7.76 -15.43 -15.93
C ALA A 171 -7.13 -14.16 -15.34
N LEU A 172 -6.50 -13.32 -16.17
CA LEU A 172 -5.99 -12.02 -15.74
C LEU A 172 -7.13 -11.12 -15.26
N ARG A 173 -8.22 -11.02 -16.03
CA ARG A 173 -9.35 -10.13 -15.74
C ARG A 173 -10.25 -10.63 -14.61
N GLU A 174 -10.57 -11.92 -14.60
CA GLU A 174 -11.54 -12.52 -13.67
C GLU A 174 -10.93 -12.90 -12.32
N VAL A 175 -9.62 -13.16 -12.26
CA VAL A 175 -8.94 -13.63 -11.03
C VAL A 175 -7.91 -12.62 -10.51
N ASN A 176 -7.01 -12.14 -11.37
CA ASN A 176 -5.85 -11.36 -10.91
C ASN A 176 -6.03 -9.84 -10.93
N MET A 177 -7.05 -9.32 -11.63
CA MET A 177 -7.37 -7.89 -11.62
C MET A 177 -8.67 -7.58 -10.87
N SER A 178 -9.50 -8.59 -10.62
CA SER A 178 -10.82 -8.45 -9.99
C SER A 178 -10.75 -8.08 -8.51
N GLN A 179 -9.64 -8.40 -7.85
CA GLN A 179 -9.36 -8.01 -6.47
C GLN A 179 -8.83 -6.57 -6.32
N ILE A 180 -8.56 -5.86 -7.42
CA ILE A 180 -8.27 -4.43 -7.37
C ILE A 180 -9.62 -3.69 -7.32
N PRO A 181 -9.93 -2.95 -6.24
CA PRO A 181 -11.19 -2.22 -6.13
C PRO A 181 -11.37 -1.31 -7.33
N ARG A 182 -12.54 -1.40 -7.98
CA ARG A 182 -12.93 -0.46 -9.03
C ARG A 182 -13.72 0.66 -8.35
N ASN A 183 -13.30 1.90 -8.61
CA ASN A 183 -14.05 3.10 -8.22
C ASN A 183 -15.39 3.16 -8.96
#